data_AF-A0A101NUB0-F1
#
_entry.id   AF-A0A101NUB0-F1
#
_cell.length_a   1.000
_cell.length_b   1.000
_cell.length_c   1.000
_cell.angle_alpha   90.00
_cell.angle_beta   90.00
_cell.angle_gamma   90.00
#
_symmetry.space_group_name_H-M   'P 1'
#
loop_
_entity.id
_entity.type
_entity.pdbx_description
1 polymer ?
#
loop_
_entity_poly.entity_id
_entity_poly.type
_entity_poly.pdbx_seq_one_letter_code
_entity_poly.pdbx_strand_id
1 'polypeptide(L)'
;MCTTDKPSTPQPGWDPGRPEWDSGLLGTWSLRSIRELNTDGTLLAEPYGRQPAGRLHYGPAHQVAVVIPGHADAPAVAYIGDYEAETAGLLRHIVRVGLPPFTEDQVRWARLDGDFLVLSTDRDGRRRTELRWARA
;
A
#
# COMPACT_ATOMS: atom_id res chain seq x y z
N MET A 1 11.41 -37.60 34.98
CA MET A 1 11.54 -36.14 34.82
C MET A 1 11.48 -35.85 33.33
N CYS A 2 10.35 -35.34 32.83
CA CYS A 2 10.19 -34.96 31.43
C CYS A 2 10.42 -33.45 31.34
N THR A 3 11.48 -33.04 30.66
CA THR A 3 11.74 -31.62 30.35
C THR A 3 11.02 -31.34 29.03
N THR A 4 9.87 -30.68 29.10
CA THR A 4 9.18 -30.21 27.90
C THR A 4 9.85 -28.92 27.46
N ASP A 5 10.68 -28.99 26.42
CA ASP A 5 11.20 -27.79 25.77
C ASP A 5 10.04 -26.98 25.20
N LYS A 6 10.00 -25.71 25.60
CA LYS A 6 9.02 -24.72 25.15
C LYS A 6 9.36 -24.34 23.71
N PRO A 7 8.40 -24.26 22.76
CA PRO A 7 8.70 -23.80 21.42
C PRO A 7 9.22 -22.36 21.46
N SER A 8 10.37 -22.17 20.84
CA SER A 8 11.09 -20.90 20.72
C SER A 8 10.21 -19.86 20.03
N THR A 9 10.10 -18.68 20.65
CA THR A 9 9.55 -17.47 20.02
C THR A 9 10.28 -17.20 18.70
N PRO A 10 9.60 -16.92 17.57
CA PRO A 10 10.29 -16.50 16.35
C PRO A 10 11.05 -15.20 16.63
N GLN A 11 12.35 -15.17 16.33
CA GLN A 11 13.14 -13.95 16.44
C GLN A 11 12.75 -12.97 15.33
N PRO A 12 12.53 -11.68 15.62
CA PRO A 12 12.42 -10.66 14.59
C PRO A 12 13.83 -10.30 14.13
N GLY A 13 14.24 -10.73 12.94
CA GLY A 13 15.53 -10.30 12.41
C GLY A 13 16.02 -11.12 11.22
N TRP A 14 16.01 -10.46 10.06
CA TRP A 14 16.60 -10.88 8.78
C TRP A 14 15.89 -12.02 8.04
N ASP A 15 15.00 -11.63 7.13
CA ASP A 15 14.54 -12.45 6.01
C ASP A 15 15.34 -12.04 4.75
N PRO A 16 16.34 -12.82 4.32
CA PRO A 16 17.21 -12.48 3.18
C PRO A 16 16.47 -12.46 1.82
N GLY A 17 15.19 -12.84 1.78
CA GLY A 17 14.34 -12.71 0.60
C GLY A 17 13.71 -11.32 0.43
N ARG A 18 13.84 -10.41 1.42
CA ARG A 18 13.13 -9.13 1.39
C ARG A 18 13.90 -8.03 0.69
N PRO A 19 13.22 -7.20 -0.10
CA PRO A 19 13.88 -6.16 -0.85
C PRO A 19 14.24 -4.98 0.07
N GLU A 20 15.40 -4.37 -0.16
CA GLU A 20 15.94 -3.28 0.69
C GLU A 20 14.99 -2.08 0.81
N TRP A 21 14.15 -1.84 -0.21
CA TRP A 21 13.22 -0.72 -0.26
C TRP A 21 12.01 -0.86 0.68
N ASP A 22 11.75 -2.06 1.21
CA ASP A 22 10.66 -2.33 2.16
C ASP A 22 10.76 -1.43 3.41
N SER A 23 11.96 -1.29 3.98
CA SER A 23 12.21 -0.40 5.12
C SER A 23 11.82 1.06 4.86
N GLY A 24 11.85 1.49 3.59
CA GLY A 24 11.46 2.81 3.15
C GLY A 24 9.95 3.07 3.28
N LEU A 25 9.11 2.03 3.28
CA LEU A 25 7.66 2.13 3.41
C LEU A 25 7.20 2.51 4.82
N LEU A 26 7.98 2.17 5.85
CA LEU A 26 7.55 2.26 7.25
C LEU A 26 7.08 3.66 7.66
N GLY A 27 6.06 3.70 8.52
CA GLY A 27 5.48 4.95 9.04
C GLY A 27 4.19 5.34 8.34
N THR A 28 3.87 6.63 8.42
CA THR A 28 2.58 7.17 7.99
C THR A 28 2.72 8.08 6.79
N TRP A 29 1.77 7.97 5.87
CA TRP A 29 1.72 8.70 4.63
C TRP A 29 0.38 9.42 4.49
N SER A 30 0.44 10.65 4.00
CA SER A 30 -0.70 11.51 3.67
C SER A 30 -0.97 11.46 2.17
N LEU A 31 -2.22 11.18 1.79
CA LEU A 31 -2.61 11.18 0.38
C LEU A 31 -2.46 12.59 -0.22
N ARG A 32 -1.92 12.67 -1.44
CA ARG A 32 -1.73 13.92 -2.20
C ARG A 32 -2.50 13.95 -3.50
N SER A 33 -2.69 12.80 -4.16
CA SER A 33 -3.51 12.70 -5.37
C SER A 33 -3.96 11.27 -5.63
N ILE A 34 -5.13 11.13 -6.24
CA ILE A 34 -5.58 9.90 -6.92
C ILE A 34 -5.93 10.28 -8.34
N ARG A 35 -5.26 9.66 -9.31
CA ARG A 35 -5.43 9.96 -10.74
C ARG A 35 -5.70 8.69 -11.51
N GLU A 36 -6.71 8.73 -12.35
CA GLU A 36 -6.89 7.75 -13.40
C GLU A 36 -6.19 8.26 -14.66
N LEU A 37 -5.28 7.45 -15.20
CA LEU A 37 -4.47 7.80 -16.36
C LEU A 37 -4.78 6.85 -17.51
N ASN A 38 -4.80 7.38 -18.73
CA ASN A 38 -4.85 6.60 -19.96
C ASN A 38 -3.51 5.88 -20.21
N THR A 39 -3.51 5.02 -21.23
CA THR A 39 -2.34 4.26 -21.70
C THR A 39 -1.14 5.18 -22.02
N ASP A 40 -1.39 6.35 -22.58
CA ASP A 40 -0.37 7.36 -22.91
C ASP A 40 0.04 8.25 -21.72
N GLY A 41 -0.50 7.99 -20.52
CA GLY A 41 -0.26 8.77 -19.32
C GLY A 41 -1.07 10.07 -19.21
N THR A 42 -1.94 10.37 -20.16
CA THR A 42 -2.85 11.53 -20.06
C THR A 42 -3.85 11.33 -18.92
N LEU A 43 -4.18 12.42 -18.23
CA LEU A 43 -5.15 12.41 -17.14
C LEU A 43 -6.56 12.18 -17.67
N LEU A 44 -7.22 11.13 -17.20
CA LEU A 44 -8.62 10.82 -17.51
C LEU A 44 -9.55 11.41 -16.44
N ALA A 45 -9.24 11.18 -15.16
CA ALA A 45 -10.08 11.63 -14.05
C ALA A 45 -9.28 11.80 -12.75
N GLU A 46 -9.82 12.64 -11.86
CA GLU A 46 -9.39 12.79 -10.47
C GLU A 46 -10.57 12.43 -9.55
N PRO A 47 -10.85 11.12 -9.33
CA PRO A 47 -12.11 10.67 -8.74
C PRO A 47 -12.36 11.18 -7.31
N TYR A 48 -11.29 11.51 -6.58
CA TYR A 48 -11.38 12.09 -5.22
C TYR A 48 -11.04 13.59 -5.18
N GLY A 49 -11.14 14.26 -6.34
CA GLY A 49 -10.79 15.66 -6.51
C GLY A 49 -9.28 15.93 -6.54
N ARG A 50 -8.91 17.21 -6.65
CA ARG A 50 -7.51 17.68 -6.80
C ARG A 50 -6.69 17.60 -5.53
N GLN A 51 -7.35 17.58 -4.37
CA GLN A 51 -6.72 17.59 -3.05
C GLN A 51 -7.39 16.55 -2.14
N PRO A 52 -7.29 15.26 -2.48
CA PRO A 52 -7.95 14.22 -1.71
C PRO A 52 -7.32 14.09 -0.33
N ALA A 53 -8.14 13.73 0.66
CA ALA A 53 -7.68 13.37 1.99
C ALA A 53 -7.45 11.86 2.08
N GLY A 54 -6.50 11.43 2.91
CA GLY A 54 -6.28 10.02 3.17
C GLY A 54 -5.04 9.75 4.02
N ARG A 55 -5.00 8.56 4.60
CA ARG A 55 -3.89 8.03 5.39
C ARG A 55 -3.56 6.61 4.96
N LEU A 56 -2.28 6.34 4.87
CA LEU A 56 -1.69 5.02 4.67
C LEU A 56 -0.64 4.82 5.75
N HIS A 57 -0.62 3.68 6.41
CA HIS A 57 0.35 3.34 7.43
C HIS A 57 0.97 1.98 7.14
N TYR A 58 2.29 1.89 7.23
CA TYR A 58 3.05 0.65 7.24
C TYR A 58 3.74 0.48 8.59
N GLY A 59 3.37 -0.58 9.30
CA GLY A 59 3.92 -0.92 10.62
C GLY A 59 5.15 -1.83 10.53
N PRO A 60 6.04 -1.81 11.54
CA PRO A 60 7.26 -2.63 11.56
C PRO A 60 6.99 -4.14 11.62
N ALA A 61 5.78 -4.54 11.99
CA ALA A 61 5.32 -5.92 11.95
C ALA A 61 4.62 -6.28 10.63
N HIS A 62 4.92 -5.56 9.55
CA HIS A 62 4.41 -5.84 8.20
C HIS A 62 2.91 -5.63 8.06
N GLN A 63 2.38 -4.71 8.86
CA GLN A 63 0.97 -4.35 8.87
C GLN A 63 0.75 -3.18 7.93
N VAL A 64 -0.39 -3.17 7.24
CA VAL A 64 -0.83 -2.04 6.43
C VAL A 64 -2.23 -1.61 6.85
N ALA A 65 -2.44 -0.31 6.92
CA ALA A 65 -3.76 0.29 7.10
C ALA A 65 -3.95 1.44 6.12
N VAL A 66 -5.11 1.49 5.46
CA VAL A 66 -5.48 2.54 4.51
C VAL A 66 -6.83 3.10 4.88
N VAL A 67 -6.96 4.43 4.82
CA VAL A 67 -8.23 5.14 4.94
C VAL A 67 -8.23 6.29 3.94
N ILE A 68 -9.22 6.31 3.06
CA ILE A 68 -9.50 7.36 2.08
C ILE A 68 -10.99 7.70 2.22
N PRO A 69 -11.35 8.89 2.72
CA PRO A 69 -12.74 9.31 2.78
C PRO A 69 -13.36 9.37 1.38
N GLY A 70 -14.66 9.07 1.29
CA GLY A 70 -15.40 9.25 0.04
C GLY A 70 -15.46 10.72 -0.38
N HIS A 71 -15.64 10.95 -1.68
CA HIS A 71 -15.71 12.30 -2.26
C HIS A 71 -16.66 12.30 -3.45
N ALA A 72 -17.69 13.14 -3.41
CA ALA A 72 -18.77 13.13 -4.41
C ALA A 72 -19.30 11.70 -4.61
N ASP A 73 -19.21 11.16 -5.84
CA ASP A 73 -19.65 9.81 -6.18
C ASP A 73 -18.59 8.73 -5.88
N ALA A 74 -17.37 9.11 -5.52
CA ALA A 74 -16.32 8.16 -5.16
C ALA A 74 -16.55 7.63 -3.72
N PRO A 75 -16.61 6.30 -3.53
CA PRO A 75 -16.89 5.71 -2.22
C PRO A 75 -15.71 5.89 -1.26
N ALA A 76 -15.96 5.78 0.04
CA ALA A 76 -14.87 5.65 1.00
C ALA A 76 -14.14 4.31 0.80
N VAL A 77 -12.82 4.33 0.95
CA VAL A 77 -11.97 3.14 0.93
C VAL A 77 -11.28 3.02 2.27
N ALA A 78 -11.43 1.89 2.95
CA ALA A 78 -10.66 1.63 4.15
C ALA A 78 -10.35 0.15 4.27
N TYR A 79 -9.12 -0.20 4.62
CA TYR A 79 -8.78 -1.59 4.93
C TYR A 79 -7.58 -1.68 5.85
N ILE A 80 -7.47 -2.82 6.51
CA ILE A 80 -6.33 -3.22 7.31
C ILE A 80 -5.92 -4.65 6.96
N GLY A 81 -4.64 -4.93 7.08
CA GLY A 81 -4.10 -6.27 6.94
C GLY A 81 -2.59 -6.29 6.98
N ASP A 82 -2.02 -7.20 6.21
CA ASP A 82 -0.57 -7.39 6.11
C ASP A 82 -0.06 -6.87 4.76
N TYR A 83 1.25 -6.71 4.62
CA TYR A 83 1.85 -6.41 3.32
C TYR A 83 3.10 -7.23 3.02
N GLU A 84 3.29 -7.50 1.73
CA GLU A 84 4.46 -8.18 1.18
C GLU A 84 5.04 -7.32 0.06
N ALA A 85 6.33 -6.99 0.17
CA ALA A 85 7.09 -6.24 -0.82
C ALA A 85 8.04 -7.17 -1.58
N GLU A 86 8.06 -7.06 -2.91
CA GLU A 86 8.91 -7.86 -3.80
C GLU A 86 10.01 -7.00 -4.46
N THR A 87 11.09 -7.64 -4.93
CA THR A 87 12.31 -6.98 -5.45
C THR A 87 12.07 -6.10 -6.67
N ALA A 88 10.99 -6.31 -7.43
CA ALA A 88 10.66 -5.53 -8.62
C ALA A 88 9.79 -4.27 -8.34
N GLY A 89 9.50 -3.97 -7.07
CA GLY A 89 8.57 -2.89 -6.70
C GLY A 89 7.10 -3.33 -6.69
N LEU A 90 6.82 -4.63 -6.80
CA LEU A 90 5.47 -5.15 -6.59
C LEU A 90 5.18 -5.19 -5.09
N LEU A 91 4.03 -4.65 -4.70
CA LEU A 91 3.56 -4.55 -3.33
C LEU A 91 2.17 -5.18 -3.25
N ARG A 92 2.03 -6.20 -2.43
CA ARG A 92 0.73 -6.82 -2.14
C ARG A 92 0.26 -6.38 -0.76
N HIS A 93 -0.93 -5.79 -0.69
CA HIS A 93 -1.64 -5.64 0.57
C HIS A 93 -2.62 -6.80 0.73
N ILE A 94 -2.36 -7.65 1.72
CA ILE A 94 -3.20 -8.79 2.06
C ILE A 94 -4.34 -8.27 2.92
N VAL A 95 -5.53 -8.11 2.33
CA VAL A 95 -6.65 -7.45 3.00
C VAL A 95 -7.31 -8.43 3.97
N ARG A 96 -7.31 -8.08 5.27
CA ARG A 96 -7.96 -8.89 6.32
C ARG A 96 -9.37 -8.40 6.63
N VAL A 97 -9.54 -7.08 6.70
CA VAL A 97 -10.81 -6.42 6.95
C VAL A 97 -10.86 -5.13 6.15
N GLY A 98 -12.00 -4.81 5.53
CA GLY A 98 -12.13 -3.54 4.82
C GLY A 98 -13.52 -3.21 4.29
N LEU A 99 -13.60 -2.00 3.76
CA LEU A 99 -14.67 -1.37 3.01
C LEU A 99 -14.10 -1.10 1.59
N PRO A 100 -14.87 -1.16 0.50
CA PRO A 100 -15.65 -2.27 -0.01
C PRO A 100 -15.62 -2.43 -1.57
N PRO A 101 -16.14 -3.57 -2.09
CA PRO A 101 -15.88 -4.90 -1.57
C PRO A 101 -14.47 -5.32 -1.99
N PHE A 102 -13.60 -5.57 -1.02
CA PHE A 102 -12.34 -6.25 -1.28
C PHE A 102 -12.60 -7.75 -1.29
N THR A 103 -12.64 -8.34 -2.48
CA THR A 103 -12.68 -9.79 -2.68
C THR A 103 -11.30 -10.38 -2.93
N GLU A 104 -10.30 -9.51 -3.09
CA GLU A 104 -8.92 -9.85 -3.47
C GLU A 104 -7.93 -8.94 -2.75
N ASP A 105 -6.70 -9.43 -2.64
CA ASP A 105 -5.56 -8.63 -2.20
C ASP A 105 -5.30 -7.46 -3.13
N GLN A 106 -4.85 -6.35 -2.56
CA GLN A 106 -4.56 -5.15 -3.34
C GLN A 106 -3.10 -5.18 -3.82
N VAL A 107 -2.91 -5.61 -5.06
CA VAL A 107 -1.59 -5.60 -5.71
C VAL A 107 -1.33 -4.23 -6.32
N ARG A 108 -0.15 -3.66 -6.06
CA ARG A 108 0.29 -2.33 -6.51
C ARG A 108 1.74 -2.36 -6.97
N TRP A 109 2.06 -1.53 -7.94
CA TRP A 109 3.44 -1.15 -8.21
C TRP A 109 3.81 0.06 -7.36
N ALA A 110 4.81 -0.11 -6.51
CA ALA A 110 5.31 0.90 -5.60
C ALA A 110 6.60 1.54 -6.14
N ARG A 111 6.65 2.87 -6.05
CA ARG A 111 7.88 3.65 -6.29
C ARG A 111 8.07 4.64 -5.15
N LEU A 112 9.20 4.51 -4.46
CA LEU A 112 9.67 5.49 -3.47
C LEU A 112 10.53 6.55 -4.16
N ASP A 113 10.33 7.80 -3.76
CA ASP A 113 11.02 8.97 -4.30
C ASP A 113 11.18 10.00 -3.15
N GLY A 114 12.20 9.77 -2.33
CA GLY A 114 12.41 10.49 -1.07
C GLY A 114 11.19 10.39 -0.16
N ASP A 115 10.53 11.53 0.08
CA ASP A 115 9.34 11.63 0.93
C ASP A 115 8.03 11.31 0.19
N PHE A 116 8.09 10.82 -1.04
CA PHE A 116 6.92 10.42 -1.80
C PHE A 116 6.88 8.90 -2.03
N LEU A 117 5.68 8.35 -1.88
CA LEU A 117 5.33 6.99 -2.29
C LEU A 117 4.28 7.09 -3.38
N VAL A 118 4.55 6.48 -4.54
CA VAL A 118 3.57 6.31 -5.61
C VAL A 118 3.16 4.85 -5.66
N LEU A 119 1.86 4.60 -5.56
CA LEU A 119 1.25 3.29 -5.76
C LEU A 119 0.43 3.31 -7.05
N SER A 120 0.64 2.33 -7.92
CA SER A 120 -0.12 2.20 -9.17
C SER A 120 -0.76 0.83 -9.32
N THR A 121 -1.91 0.74 -9.98
CA THR A 121 -2.55 -0.54 -10.31
C THR A 121 -1.88 -1.27 -11.49
N ASP A 122 -1.03 -0.59 -12.27
CA ASP A 122 -0.36 -1.15 -13.45
C ASP A 122 1.00 -0.47 -13.68
N ARG A 123 1.94 -1.14 -14.35
CA ARG A 123 3.30 -0.64 -14.65
C ARG A 123 3.50 -0.27 -16.12
N ASP A 124 2.80 -0.92 -17.03
CA ASP A 124 3.20 -1.06 -18.43
C ASP A 124 2.36 -0.20 -19.37
N GLY A 125 1.98 0.98 -18.88
CA GLY A 125 1.25 1.95 -19.68
C GLY A 125 -0.13 1.44 -20.10
N ARG A 126 -0.79 0.58 -19.32
CA ARG A 126 -2.25 0.40 -19.46
C ARG A 126 -2.97 1.54 -18.75
N ARG A 127 -4.29 1.63 -18.94
CA ARG A 127 -5.13 2.47 -18.09
C ARG A 127 -4.90 2.06 -16.64
N ARG A 128 -4.56 3.04 -15.79
CA ARG A 128 -4.14 2.76 -14.41
C ARG A 128 -4.60 3.84 -13.46
N THR A 129 -4.70 3.48 -12.19
CA THR A 129 -4.93 4.41 -11.10
C THR A 129 -3.63 4.62 -10.35
N GLU A 130 -3.18 5.86 -10.26
CA GLU A 130 -2.00 6.26 -9.48
C GLU A 130 -2.42 7.02 -8.23
N LEU A 131 -1.94 6.54 -7.09
CA LEU A 131 -2.06 7.18 -5.79
C LEU A 131 -0.70 7.71 -5.39
N ARG A 132 -0.60 9.03 -5.21
CA ARG A 132 0.60 9.67 -4.67
C ARG A 132 0.40 10.01 -3.21
N TRP A 133 1.32 9.55 -2.40
CA TRP A 133 1.36 9.78 -0.97
C TRP A 133 2.64 10.54 -0.62
N ALA A 134 2.57 11.41 0.38
CA ALA A 134 3.73 12.07 0.97
C ALA A 134 3.90 11.59 2.40
N ARG A 135 5.13 11.48 2.89
CA ARG A 135 5.40 11.18 4.29
C ARG A 135 4.73 12.25 5.18
N ALA A 136 4.08 11.80 6.25
CA ALA A 136 3.32 12.64 7.18
C ALA A 136 4.20 13.27 8.25
#